data_AF-A0A6G7WYC8-F1
#
_entry.id   AF-A0A6G7WYC8-F1
#
_cell.length_a   1.000
_cell.length_b   1.000
_cell.length_c   1.000
_cell.angle_alpha   90.00
_cell.angle_beta   90.00
_cell.angle_gamma   90.00
#
_symmetry.space_group_name_H-M   'P 1'
#
loop_
_entity.id
_entity.type
_entity.pdbx_description
1 polymer ?
#
loop_
_entity_poly.entity_id
_entity_poly.type
_entity_poly.pdbx_seq_one_letter_code
_entity_poly.pdbx_strand_id
1 'polypeptide(L)'
;MRTKDLVFMALFIVLEVISTRFLSLEFATLRIGFTFIAYALAGLFYGPLRGGLMAAAADIIGIVLWPKGGVYFVGFTISAFLQGASFGFLKSDGSIDKRLIAILLFETIGVSLILNTYWLHIMYDKAWILFIGPRIVKEAVLIVIRFTVIRSVVIPLYNRIKEERLLV
;
A
#
# COMPACT_ATOMS: atom_id res chain seq x y z
N MET A 1 -16.22 15.29 5.79
CA MET A 1 -16.04 14.68 4.45
C MET A 1 -17.23 15.08 3.61
N ARG A 2 -17.03 15.49 2.36
CA ARG A 2 -18.14 15.73 1.43
C ARG A 2 -18.48 14.42 0.71
N THR A 3 -19.69 14.30 0.17
CA THR A 3 -20.16 13.09 -0.54
C THR A 3 -19.23 12.68 -1.68
N LYS A 4 -18.68 13.66 -2.41
CA LYS A 4 -17.67 13.43 -3.45
C LYS A 4 -16.42 12.73 -2.90
N ASP A 5 -15.95 13.09 -1.70
CA ASP A 5 -14.76 12.50 -1.10
C ASP A 5 -14.97 11.03 -0.72
N LEU A 6 -16.18 10.69 -0.26
CA LEU A 6 -16.56 9.31 0.02
C LEU A 6 -16.52 8.44 -1.25
N VAL A 7 -17.06 8.96 -2.36
CA VAL A 7 -17.05 8.24 -3.65
C VAL A 7 -15.62 7.98 -4.12
N PHE A 8 -14.73 8.96 -4.05
CA PHE A 8 -13.32 8.76 -4.44
C PHE A 8 -12.59 7.78 -3.53
N MET A 9 -12.84 7.79 -2.21
CA MET A 9 -12.29 6.78 -1.31
C MET A 9 -12.78 5.37 -1.65
N ALA A 10 -14.07 5.21 -1.96
CA ALA A 10 -14.61 3.93 -2.42
C ALA A 10 -13.95 3.47 -3.74
N LEU A 11 -13.72 4.39 -4.69
CA LEU A 11 -13.01 4.08 -5.92
C LEU A 11 -11.56 3.63 -5.67
N PHE A 12 -10.85 4.25 -4.72
CA PHE A 12 -9.49 3.82 -4.37
C PHE A 12 -9.47 2.45 -3.67
N ILE A 13 -10.47 2.14 -2.85
CA ILE A 13 -10.64 0.79 -2.27
C ILE A 13 -10.84 -0.22 -3.40
N VAL A 14 -11.73 0.05 -4.34
CA VAL A 14 -11.98 -0.84 -5.49
C VAL A 14 -10.71 -1.02 -6.33
N LEU A 15 -9.97 0.07 -6.58
CA LEU A 15 -8.71 0.02 -7.31
C LEU A 15 -7.66 -0.85 -6.59
N GLU A 16 -7.55 -0.73 -5.27
CA GLU A 16 -6.66 -1.56 -4.45
C GLU A 16 -7.05 -3.04 -4.55
N VAL A 17 -8.32 -3.38 -4.32
CA VAL A 17 -8.81 -4.77 -4.33
C VAL A 17 -8.61 -5.40 -5.71
N ILE A 18 -8.92 -4.68 -6.79
CA ILE A 18 -8.71 -5.16 -8.16
C ILE A 18 -7.21 -5.32 -8.44
N SER A 19 -6.38 -4.36 -8.02
CA SER A 19 -4.92 -4.42 -8.21
C SER A 19 -4.30 -5.60 -7.48
N THR A 20 -4.80 -5.91 -6.28
CA THR A 20 -4.36 -7.06 -5.48
C THR A 20 -4.71 -8.38 -6.16
N ARG A 21 -5.78 -8.46 -6.96
CA ARG A 21 -6.29 -9.73 -7.46
C ARG A 21 -6.00 -10.00 -8.93
N PHE A 22 -6.21 -9.01 -9.79
CA PHE A 22 -6.18 -9.17 -11.24
C PHE A 22 -4.91 -8.63 -11.87
N LEU A 23 -4.32 -7.61 -11.26
CA LEU A 23 -3.13 -6.95 -11.82
C LEU A 23 -1.83 -7.42 -11.18
N SER A 24 -1.87 -8.35 -10.21
CA SER A 24 -0.63 -8.85 -9.60
C SER A 24 0.11 -9.80 -10.54
N LEU A 25 1.38 -9.50 -10.83
CA LEU A 25 2.26 -10.41 -11.56
C LEU A 25 2.76 -11.48 -10.60
N GLU A 26 2.37 -12.73 -10.84
CA GLU A 26 2.77 -13.90 -10.05
C GLU A 26 3.86 -14.69 -10.79
N PHE A 27 5.05 -14.71 -10.21
CA PHE A 27 6.16 -15.60 -10.57
C PHE A 27 6.29 -16.71 -9.53
N ALA A 28 7.09 -17.74 -9.82
CA ALA A 28 7.27 -18.92 -8.97
C ALA A 28 7.54 -18.60 -7.48
N THR A 29 8.29 -17.53 -7.19
CA THR A 29 8.64 -17.11 -5.82
C THR A 29 8.32 -15.64 -5.54
N LEU A 30 7.97 -14.87 -6.58
CA LEU A 30 7.82 -13.41 -6.49
C LEU A 30 6.43 -13.00 -6.92
N ARG A 31 5.72 -12.27 -6.06
CA ARG A 31 4.45 -11.64 -6.40
C ARG A 31 4.58 -10.12 -6.33
N ILE A 32 4.44 -9.46 -7.47
CA ILE A 32 4.47 -8.00 -7.60
C ILE A 32 3.03 -7.50 -7.65
N GLY A 33 2.61 -6.77 -6.62
CA GLY A 33 1.29 -6.14 -6.54
C GLY A 33 1.37 -4.64 -6.75
N PHE A 34 0.32 -4.06 -7.34
CA PHE A 34 0.23 -2.62 -7.64
C PHE A 34 -0.60 -1.81 -6.64
N THR A 35 -0.84 -2.37 -5.45
CA THR A 35 -1.64 -1.74 -4.37
C THR A 35 -1.10 -0.39 -3.93
N PHE A 36 0.22 -0.23 -3.97
CA PHE A 36 0.91 1.01 -3.63
C PHE A 36 0.43 2.21 -4.45
N ILE A 37 -0.11 2.01 -5.67
CA ILE A 37 -0.67 3.09 -6.49
C ILE A 37 -1.92 3.66 -5.83
N ALA A 38 -2.85 2.80 -5.41
CA ALA A 38 -4.08 3.21 -4.73
C ALA A 38 -3.76 3.88 -3.39
N TYR A 39 -2.82 3.33 -2.62
CA TYR A 39 -2.36 3.93 -1.37
C TYR A 39 -1.73 5.31 -1.58
N ALA A 40 -0.84 5.44 -2.56
CA ALA A 40 -0.19 6.71 -2.89
C ALA A 40 -1.18 7.79 -3.34
N LEU A 41 -2.14 7.46 -4.21
CA LEU A 41 -3.18 8.39 -4.64
C LEU A 41 -4.08 8.82 -3.46
N ALA A 42 -4.57 7.87 -2.68
CA ALA A 42 -5.41 8.20 -1.53
C ALA A 42 -4.66 9.02 -0.47
N GLY A 43 -3.39 8.71 -0.24
CA GLY A 43 -2.51 9.48 0.65
C GLY A 43 -2.29 10.92 0.15
N LEU A 44 -2.01 11.11 -1.13
CA LEU A 44 -1.81 12.44 -1.72
C LEU A 44 -3.07 13.31 -1.65
N PHE A 45 -4.26 12.75 -1.92
CA PHE A 45 -5.51 13.50 -1.84
C PHE A 45 -5.97 13.73 -0.40
N TYR A 46 -5.97 12.70 0.44
CA TYR A 46 -6.67 12.67 1.72
C TYR A 46 -5.77 12.67 2.96
N GLY A 47 -4.46 12.54 2.79
CA GLY A 47 -3.47 12.56 3.86
C GLY A 47 -3.35 11.23 4.63
N PRO A 48 -2.51 11.19 5.70
CA PRO A 48 -2.13 9.96 6.40
C PRO A 48 -3.30 9.20 7.00
N LEU A 49 -4.15 9.87 7.80
CA LEU A 49 -5.21 9.20 8.54
C LEU A 49 -6.24 8.54 7.62
N ARG A 50 -6.70 9.28 6.60
CA ARG A 50 -7.71 8.79 5.65
C ARG A 50 -7.15 7.79 4.66
N GLY A 51 -5.90 7.98 4.20
CA GLY A 51 -5.20 7.00 3.36
C GLY A 51 -5.01 5.66 4.08
N GLY A 52 -4.64 5.70 5.37
CA GLY A 52 -4.54 4.50 6.20
C GLY A 52 -5.88 3.81 6.42
N LEU A 53 -6.94 4.56 6.76
CA LEU A 53 -8.29 3.99 6.93
C LEU A 53 -8.81 3.36 5.64
N MET A 54 -8.55 3.99 4.49
CA MET A 54 -8.88 3.45 3.17
C MET A 54 -8.18 2.11 2.97
N ALA A 55 -6.87 2.03 3.21
CA ALA A 55 -6.11 0.79 3.06
C ALA A 55 -6.57 -0.33 4.02
N ALA A 56 -6.88 0.01 5.27
CA ALA A 56 -7.41 -0.95 6.23
C ALA A 56 -8.78 -1.49 5.82
N ALA A 57 -9.67 -0.63 5.32
CA ALA A 57 -10.96 -1.04 4.80
C ALA A 57 -10.81 -1.94 3.57
N ALA A 58 -9.87 -1.61 2.68
CA ALA A 58 -9.60 -2.38 1.47
C ALA A 58 -9.03 -3.77 1.81
N ASP A 59 -8.16 -3.88 2.81
CA ASP A 59 -7.66 -5.17 3.33
C ASP A 59 -8.79 -6.06 3.87
N ILE A 60 -9.65 -5.50 4.73
CA ILE A 60 -10.81 -6.24 5.29
C ILE A 60 -11.73 -6.72 4.17
N ILE A 61 -12.09 -5.83 3.23
CA ILE A 61 -12.95 -6.17 2.10
C ILE A 61 -12.28 -7.25 1.23
N GLY A 62 -10.98 -7.09 0.96
CA GLY A 62 -10.20 -8.02 0.16
C GLY A 62 -10.14 -9.42 0.76
N ILE A 63 -10.06 -9.53 2.09
CA ILE A 63 -10.07 -10.81 2.82
C ILE A 63 -11.45 -11.43 2.86
N VAL A 64 -12.50 -10.63 3.13
CA VAL A 64 -13.90 -11.11 3.15
C VAL A 64 -14.31 -11.68 1.78
N LEU A 65 -13.94 -11.00 0.69
CA LEU A 65 -14.29 -11.44 -0.65
C LEU A 65 -13.41 -12.60 -1.15
N TRP A 66 -12.12 -12.62 -0.79
CA TRP A 66 -11.17 -13.65 -1.23
C TRP A 66 -10.17 -14.03 -0.14
N PRO A 67 -10.51 -14.97 0.76
CA PRO A 67 -9.61 -15.47 1.78
C PRO A 67 -8.54 -16.37 1.12
N LYS A 68 -7.50 -15.76 0.54
CA LYS A 68 -6.33 -16.48 0.03
C LYS A 68 -5.35 -16.72 1.18
N GLY A 69 -5.24 -17.96 1.67
CA GLY A 69 -4.09 -18.40 2.45
C GLY A 69 -4.22 -18.50 3.97
N GLY A 70 -5.43 -18.60 4.53
CA GLY A 70 -5.62 -19.00 5.93
C GLY A 70 -6.54 -18.09 6.75
N VAL A 71 -6.41 -18.17 8.08
CA VAL A 71 -7.23 -17.45 9.06
C VAL A 71 -6.92 -15.96 9.01
N TYR A 72 -7.96 -15.12 9.02
CA TYR A 72 -7.83 -13.67 9.14
C TYR A 72 -7.04 -13.31 10.39
N PHE A 73 -6.01 -12.47 10.23
CA PHE A 73 -5.22 -11.95 11.34
C PHE A 73 -5.21 -10.42 11.31
N VAL A 74 -5.75 -9.82 12.37
CA VAL A 74 -5.92 -8.36 12.50
C VAL A 74 -4.60 -7.60 12.34
N GLY A 75 -3.46 -8.21 12.69
CA GLY A 75 -2.15 -7.59 12.51
C GLY A 75 -1.84 -7.23 11.05
N PHE A 76 -2.32 -8.01 10.06
CA PHE A 76 -2.13 -7.66 8.65
C PHE A 76 -2.95 -6.43 8.24
N THR A 77 -4.13 -6.24 8.82
CA THR A 77 -4.92 -5.02 8.63
C THR A 77 -4.22 -3.80 9.25
N ILE A 78 -3.55 -3.96 10.40
CA ILE A 78 -2.72 -2.90 11.00
C ILE A 78 -1.54 -2.57 10.06
N SER A 79 -0.88 -3.59 9.50
CA SER A 79 0.15 -3.38 8.49
C SER A 79 -0.38 -2.64 7.26
N ALA A 80 -1.59 -2.96 6.77
CA ALA A 80 -2.23 -2.28 5.66
C ALA A 80 -2.53 -0.81 5.98
N PHE A 81 -3.05 -0.53 7.18
CA PHE A 81 -3.26 0.84 7.67
C PHE A 81 -1.96 1.64 7.66
N LEU A 82 -0.86 1.07 8.18
CA LEU A 82 0.44 1.74 8.25
C LEU A 82 1.02 2.03 6.87
N GLN A 83 0.91 1.08 5.93
CA GLN A 83 1.29 1.28 4.53
C GLN A 83 0.50 2.45 3.91
N GLY A 84 -0.83 2.40 3.97
CA GLY A 84 -1.68 3.47 3.44
C GLY A 84 -1.44 4.84 4.09
N ALA A 85 -1.20 4.86 5.40
CA ALA A 85 -0.93 6.07 6.15
C ALA A 85 0.45 6.66 5.81
N SER A 86 1.46 5.81 5.59
CA SER A 86 2.82 6.23 5.26
C SER A 86 2.85 7.07 3.97
N PHE A 87 2.13 6.63 2.93
CA PHE A 87 2.00 7.38 1.69
C PHE A 87 1.27 8.72 1.83
N GLY A 88 0.43 8.89 2.87
CA GLY A 88 -0.21 10.17 3.15
C GLY A 88 0.76 11.28 3.55
N PHE A 89 1.97 10.94 4.01
CA PHE A 89 3.01 11.94 4.30
C PHE A 89 3.62 12.54 3.02
N LEU A 90 3.35 11.99 1.83
CA LEU A 90 3.75 12.61 0.57
C LEU A 90 3.10 13.99 0.35
N LYS A 91 1.93 14.23 0.96
CA LYS A 91 1.18 15.48 0.87
C LYS A 91 1.86 16.69 1.54
N SER A 92 2.80 16.46 2.47
CA SER A 92 3.46 17.51 3.24
C SER A 92 4.42 18.38 2.40
N ASP A 93 4.75 19.57 2.89
CA ASP A 93 5.66 20.50 2.20
C ASP A 93 7.12 20.03 2.19
N GLY A 94 7.87 20.35 1.12
CA GLY A 94 9.30 20.02 0.93
C GLY A 94 9.61 19.04 -0.20
N SER A 95 10.81 18.45 -0.20
CA SER A 95 11.27 17.53 -1.25
C SER A 95 10.49 16.20 -1.25
N ILE A 96 9.73 15.97 -2.33
CA ILE A 96 8.93 14.75 -2.51
C ILE A 96 9.81 13.51 -2.58
N ASP A 97 10.95 13.57 -3.28
CA ASP A 97 11.82 12.41 -3.47
C ASP A 97 12.41 11.89 -2.14
N LYS A 98 12.83 12.81 -1.26
CA LYS A 98 13.33 12.45 0.09
C LYS A 98 12.24 11.78 0.93
N ARG A 99 11.01 12.30 0.88
CA ARG A 99 9.88 11.69 1.59
C ARG A 99 9.53 10.33 1.03
N LEU A 100 9.49 10.20 -0.30
CA LEU A 100 9.19 8.94 -0.96
C LEU A 100 10.21 7.86 -0.57
N ILE A 101 11.51 8.18 -0.58
CA ILE A 101 12.54 7.24 -0.12
C ILE A 101 12.32 6.86 1.35
N ALA A 102 12.07 7.81 2.24
CA ALA A 102 11.81 7.53 3.64
C ALA A 102 10.58 6.63 3.85
N ILE A 103 9.50 6.88 3.11
CA ILE A 103 8.27 6.07 3.14
C ILE A 103 8.56 4.65 2.66
N LEU A 104 9.26 4.49 1.54
CA LEU A 104 9.58 3.18 0.98
C LEU A 104 10.52 2.37 1.89
N LEU A 105 11.46 3.03 2.57
CA LEU A 105 12.30 2.39 3.59
C LEU A 105 11.49 1.98 4.81
N PHE A 106 10.57 2.83 5.28
CA PHE A 106 9.67 2.50 6.38
C PHE A 106 8.75 1.32 6.04
N GLU A 107 8.16 1.29 4.85
CA GLU A 107 7.33 0.17 4.41
C GLU A 107 8.13 -1.13 4.29
N THR A 108 9.34 -1.04 3.72
CA THR A 108 10.20 -2.21 3.53
C THR A 108 10.67 -2.76 4.87
N ILE A 109 11.32 -1.92 5.69
CA ILE A 109 11.97 -2.36 6.93
C ILE A 109 10.94 -2.48 8.06
N GLY A 110 10.20 -1.41 8.31
CA GLY A 110 9.26 -1.33 9.44
C GLY A 110 8.06 -2.25 9.27
N VAL A 111 7.39 -2.19 8.11
CA VAL A 111 6.15 -2.95 7.92
C VAL A 111 6.42 -4.34 7.37
N SER A 112 7.16 -4.48 6.27
CA SER A 112 7.31 -5.76 5.58
C SER A 112 8.28 -6.71 6.30
N LEU A 113 9.46 -6.23 6.68
CA LEU A 113 10.48 -7.08 7.31
C LEU A 113 10.28 -7.27 8.82
N ILE A 114 9.87 -6.24 9.56
CA ILE A 114 9.66 -6.36 11.01
C ILE A 114 8.23 -6.82 11.30
N LEU A 115 7.24 -5.99 10.98
CA LEU A 115 5.88 -6.19 11.46
C LEU A 115 5.21 -7.43 10.87
N ASN A 116 5.27 -7.60 9.54
CA ASN A 116 4.71 -8.78 8.90
C ASN A 116 5.45 -10.07 9.27
N THR A 117 6.71 -10.00 9.68
CA THR A 117 7.49 -11.16 10.13
C THR A 117 7.10 -11.54 11.56
N TYR A 118 6.88 -10.54 12.41
CA TYR A 118 6.32 -10.73 13.73
C TYR A 118 4.92 -11.38 13.69
N TRP A 119 4.06 -10.95 12.76
CA TRP A 119 2.76 -11.60 12.55
C TRP A 119 2.88 -13.06 12.12
N LEU A 120 3.82 -13.38 11.21
CA LEU A 120 4.06 -14.76 10.83
C LEU A 120 4.59 -15.60 11.99
N HIS A 121 5.44 -15.05 12.85
CA HIS A 121 5.92 -15.74 14.04
C HIS A 121 4.76 -16.11 14.99
N ILE A 122 3.79 -15.21 15.18
CA ILE A 122 2.59 -15.49 15.99
C ILE A 122 1.72 -16.57 15.34
N MET A 123 1.55 -16.55 14.02
CA MET A 123 0.62 -17.45 13.31
C MET A 123 1.19 -18.85 13.02
N TYR A 124 2.50 -18.95 12.77
CA TYR A 124 3.12 -20.14 12.20
C TYR A 124 4.29 -20.68 13.04
N ASP A 125 4.50 -20.15 14.25
CA ASP A 125 5.62 -20.49 15.14
C ASP A 125 6.93 -20.54 14.32
N LYS A 126 7.75 -21.59 14.41
CA LYS A 126 9.08 -21.74 13.75
C LYS A 126 9.07 -21.69 12.21
N ALA A 127 7.94 -21.86 11.53
CA ALA A 127 7.91 -21.87 10.06
C ALA A 127 8.09 -20.47 9.44
N TRP A 128 7.99 -19.40 10.22
CA TRP A 128 8.21 -18.02 9.77
C TRP A 128 9.56 -17.78 9.08
N ILE A 129 10.62 -18.50 9.48
CA ILE A 129 11.98 -18.30 8.99
C ILE A 129 12.12 -18.59 7.49
N LEU A 130 11.27 -19.49 6.97
CA LEU A 130 11.24 -19.85 5.55
C LEU A 130 10.73 -18.70 4.66
N PHE A 131 10.00 -17.74 5.23
CA PHE A 131 9.39 -16.63 4.49
C PHE A 131 10.26 -15.37 4.43
N ILE A 132 11.29 -15.25 5.27
CA ILE A 132 12.13 -14.03 5.35
C ILE A 132 12.99 -13.85 4.10
N GLY A 133 13.70 -14.90 3.68
CA GLY A 133 14.62 -14.85 2.53
C GLY A 133 13.92 -14.36 1.26
N PRO A 134 12.81 -15.00 0.84
CA PRO A 134 12.01 -14.53 -0.29
C PRO A 134 11.49 -13.09 -0.13
N ARG A 135 11.14 -12.65 1.09
CA ARG A 135 10.69 -11.27 1.35
C ARG A 135 11.78 -10.24 1.12
N ILE A 136 13.01 -10.49 1.59
CA ILE A 136 14.12 -9.55 1.39
C ILE A 136 14.36 -9.31 -0.10
N VAL A 137 14.45 -10.39 -0.88
CA VAL A 137 14.63 -10.30 -2.34
C VAL A 137 13.46 -9.57 -3.00
N LYS A 138 12.23 -9.92 -2.61
CA LYS A 138 11.02 -9.27 -3.12
C LYS A 138 10.99 -7.77 -2.83
N GLU A 139 11.23 -7.35 -1.59
CA GLU A 139 11.17 -5.93 -1.22
C GLU A 139 12.31 -5.12 -1.84
N ALA A 140 13.50 -5.71 -1.99
CA ALA A 140 14.62 -5.06 -2.67
C ALA A 140 14.30 -4.75 -4.15
N VAL A 141 13.56 -5.63 -4.84
CA VAL A 141 13.09 -5.36 -6.21
C VAL A 141 11.95 -4.34 -6.20
N LEU A 142 10.99 -4.49 -5.28
CA LEU A 142 9.82 -3.62 -5.21
C LEU A 142 10.16 -2.18 -4.85
N ILE A 143 11.21 -1.92 -4.07
CA ILE A 143 11.58 -0.54 -3.70
C ILE A 143 11.88 0.30 -4.95
N VAL A 144 12.61 -0.27 -5.91
CA VAL A 144 12.97 0.40 -7.17
C VAL A 144 11.73 0.60 -8.03
N ILE A 145 10.89 -0.43 -8.15
CA ILE A 145 9.66 -0.37 -8.94
C ILE A 145 8.69 0.67 -8.36
N ARG A 146 8.43 0.62 -7.04
CA ARG A 146 7.53 1.55 -6.35
C ARG A 146 8.04 2.99 -6.48
N PHE A 147 9.34 3.22 -6.29
CA PHE A 147 9.92 4.56 -6.46
C PHE A 147 9.68 5.08 -7.87
N THR A 148 10.06 4.32 -8.90
CA THR A 148 9.91 4.74 -10.30
C THR A 148 8.46 5.00 -10.65
N VAL A 149 7.55 4.06 -10.35
CA VAL A 149 6.12 4.19 -10.70
C VAL A 149 5.47 5.35 -9.96
N ILE A 150 5.74 5.53 -8.67
CA ILE A 150 5.16 6.66 -7.93
C ILE A 150 5.68 7.98 -8.50
N ARG A 151 6.98 8.04 -8.82
CA ARG A 151 7.62 9.27 -9.28
C ARG A 151 7.25 9.68 -10.70
N SER A 152 7.12 8.73 -11.62
CA SER A 152 6.86 8.98 -13.04
C SER A 152 5.38 8.90 -13.42
N VAL A 153 4.56 8.16 -12.67
CA VAL A 153 3.14 7.95 -13.00
C VAL A 153 2.24 8.61 -11.96
N VAL A 154 2.38 8.25 -10.68
CA VAL A 154 1.41 8.65 -9.64
C VAL A 154 1.44 10.15 -9.37
N ILE A 155 2.62 10.75 -9.22
CA ILE A 155 2.75 12.19 -8.95
C ILE A 155 2.22 13.03 -10.11
N PRO A 156 2.61 12.79 -11.39
CA PRO A 156 2.04 13.53 -12.51
C PRO A 156 0.53 13.35 -12.65
N LEU A 157 0.02 12.13 -12.43
CA LEU A 157 -1.42 11.86 -12.46
C LEU A 157 -2.16 12.65 -11.37
N TYR A 158 -1.62 12.69 -10.15
CA TYR A 158 -2.17 13.47 -9.06
C TYR A 158 -2.24 14.96 -9.41
N ASN A 159 -1.16 15.53 -9.98
CA ASN A 159 -1.13 16.93 -10.37
C ASN A 159 -2.19 17.26 -11.43
N ARG A 160 -2.33 16.42 -12.46
CA ARG A 160 -3.34 16.59 -13.51
C ARG A 160 -4.77 16.55 -12.95
N ILE A 161 -5.09 15.56 -12.12
CA ILE A 161 -6.41 15.44 -11.50
C ILE A 161 -6.69 16.63 -10.57
N LYS A 162 -5.67 17.10 -9.85
CA LYS A 162 -5.78 18.26 -8.96
C LYS A 162 -6.09 19.53 -9.74
N GLU A 163 -5.43 19.75 -10.88
CA GLU A 163 -5.70 20.88 -11.78
C GLU A 163 -7.13 20.86 -12.31
N GLU A 164 -7.59 19.72 -12.84
CA GLU A 164 -8.98 19.55 -13.33
C GLU A 164 -10.01 19.82 -12.22
N ARG A 165 -9.71 19.45 -10.97
CA ARG A 165 -10.59 19.67 -9.81
C ARG A 165 -10.59 21.11 -9.30
N LEU A 166 -9.60 21.92 -9.65
CA LEU A 166 -9.54 23.36 -9.31
C LEU A 166 -10.29 24.22 -10.34
N LEU A 167 -10.53 23.69 -11.55
CA LEU A 167 -11.23 24.36 -12.64
C LEU A 167 -12.77 24.20 -12.59
N VAL A 168 -13.30 23.42 -11.63
CA VAL A 168 -14.73 23.11 -11.44
C VAL A 168 -15.18 23.47 -10.03
#